data_AF-A0A6S6WPL9-F1
#
_entry.id   AF-A0A6S6WPL9-F1
#
_cell.length_a   1.000
_cell.length_b   1.000
_cell.length_c   1.000
_cell.angle_alpha   90.00
_cell.angle_beta   90.00
_cell.angle_gamma   90.00
#
_symmetry.space_group_name_H-M   'P 1'
#
loop_
_entity.id
_entity.type
_entity.pdbx_description
1 polymer ?
#
loop_
_entity_poly.entity_id
_entity_poly.type
_entity_poly.pdbx_seq_one_letter_code
_entity_poly.pdbx_strand_id
1 'polypeptide(L)' 'MRYLKKLAAVVIFVAALVVISLPAIGGMYLAAWGIDFLIAINFDSAWTHGSCVLLGVFLTLVSINTDELLNTLNPG' A
#
# COMPACT_ATOMS: atom_id res chain seq x y z
N MET A 1 9.39 -1.45 -30.30
CA MET A 1 8.18 -0.68 -29.89
C MET A 1 7.20 -1.45 -28.98
N ARG A 2 6.92 -2.75 -29.19
CA ARG A 2 5.93 -3.50 -28.38
C ARG A 2 6.26 -3.56 -26.88
N TYR A 3 7.54 -3.75 -26.52
CA TYR A 3 8.00 -3.83 -25.13
C TYR A 3 7.91 -2.48 -24.40
N LEU A 4 8.22 -1.38 -25.09
CA LEU A 4 8.12 -0.03 -24.52
C LEU A 4 6.67 0.30 -24.12
N LYS A 5 5.69 -0.05 -24.95
CA LYS A 5 4.27 0.14 -24.66
C LYS A 5 3.82 -0.67 -23.43
N LYS A 6 4.30 -1.91 -23.30
CA LYS A 6 4.01 -2.77 -22.12
C LYS A 6 4.61 -2.19 -20.85
N LEU A 7 5.86 -1.74 -20.90
CA LEU A 7 6.52 -1.11 -19.76
C LEU A 7 5.78 0.15 -19.32
N ALA A 8 5.40 1.02 -20.27
CA ALA A 8 4.63 2.22 -19.98
C ALA A 8 3.28 1.89 -19.31
N ALA A 9 2.57 0.87 -19.77
CA ALA A 9 1.32 0.43 -19.16
C ALA A 9 1.51 -0.05 -17.71
N VAL A 10 2.58 -0.79 -17.43
CA VAL A 10 2.92 -1.23 -16.07
C VAL A 10 3.23 -0.05 -15.17
N VAL A 11 4.02 0.92 -15.65
CA VAL A 11 4.34 2.14 -14.88
C VAL A 11 3.09 2.94 -14.56
N ILE A 12 2.19 3.12 -15.54
CA ILE A 12 0.93 3.84 -15.34
C ILE A 12 0.05 3.11 -14.32
N PHE A 13 -0.06 1.79 -14.42
CA PHE A 13 -0.82 0.98 -13.48
C PHE A 13 -0.28 1.12 -12.05
N VAL A 14 1.03 0.98 -11.86
CA VAL A 14 1.67 1.12 -10.54
C VAL A 14 1.47 2.54 -9.99
N ALA A 15 1.63 3.57 -10.81
CA ALA A 15 1.40 4.95 -10.39
C ALA A 15 -0.05 5.19 -9.96
N ALA A 16 -1.03 4.70 -10.72
CA ALA A 16 -2.45 4.80 -10.37
C ALA A 16 -2.75 4.05 -9.06
N LEU A 17 -2.19 2.86 -8.88
CA LEU A 17 -2.36 2.08 -7.65
C LEU A 17 -1.82 2.82 -6.43
N VAL A 18 -0.63 3.44 -6.54
CA VAL A 18 -0.05 4.25 -5.45
C VAL A 18 -0.95 5.45 -5.12
N VAL A 19 -1.48 6.14 -6.14
CA VAL A 19 -2.38 7.29 -5.95
C VAL A 19 -3.66 6.88 -5.21
N ILE A 20 -4.29 5.78 -5.62
CA ILE A 20 -5.50 5.26 -4.95
C ILE A 20 -5.18 4.85 -3.50
N SER A 21 -3.95 4.37 -3.25
CA SER A 21 -3.52 3.90 -1.93
C SER A 21 -3.07 5.03 -0.98
N LEU A 22 -3.02 6.29 -1.43
CA LEU A 22 -2.53 7.42 -0.63
C LEU A 22 -3.17 7.54 0.75
N PRO A 23 -4.49 7.36 0.94
CA PRO A 23 -5.09 7.42 2.28
C PRO A 23 -4.54 6.33 3.21
N ALA A 24 -4.42 5.09 2.73
CA ALA A 24 -3.89 3.98 3.52
C ALA A 24 -2.40 4.17 3.81
N ILE A 25 -1.62 4.64 2.82
CA ILE A 25 -0.20 5.01 3.00
C ILE A 25 -0.08 6.09 4.08
N GLY A 26 -0.88 7.16 4.00
CA GLY A 26 -0.89 8.23 5.02
C GLY A 26 -1.18 7.69 6.42
N GLY A 27 -2.14 6.79 6.55
CA GLY A 27 -2.43 6.08 7.81
C GLY A 27 -1.22 5.28 8.32
N MET A 28 -0.52 4.57 7.44
CA MET A 28 0.70 3.84 7.81
C MET A 28 1.85 4.75 8.24
N TYR A 29 1.98 5.93 7.63
CA TYR A 29 2.96 6.94 8.06
C TYR A 29 2.63 7.49 9.45
N LEU A 30 1.36 7.80 9.72
CA LEU A 30 0.92 8.24 11.05
C LEU A 30 1.17 7.16 12.11
N ALA A 31 0.89 5.89 11.78
CA ALA A 31 1.16 4.77 12.67
C ALA A 31 2.66 4.61 12.95
N ALA A 32 3.51 4.64 11.92
CA ALA A 32 4.96 4.54 12.07
C ALA A 32 5.53 5.72 12.89
N TRP A 33 5.01 6.93 12.68
CA TRP A 33 5.38 8.10 13.49
C TRP A 33 4.96 7.95 14.95
N GLY A 34 3.76 7.42 15.21
CA GLY A 34 3.32 7.10 16.56
C GLY A 34 4.16 6.03 17.25
N ILE A 35 4.57 4.99 16.51
CA ILE A 35 5.49 3.95 17.02
C ILE A 35 6.85 4.55 17.34
N ASP A 36 7.38 5.43 16.49
CA ASP A 36 8.63 6.13 16.74
C ASP A 36 8.60 6.92 18.05
N PHE A 37 7.51 7.64 18.31
CA PHE A 37 7.34 8.34 19.57
C PHE A 37 7.40 7.42 20.81
N LEU A 38 6.96 6.16 20.68
CA LEU A 38 6.87 5.21 21.79
C LEU A 38 8.15 4.39 22.00
N ILE A 39 8.81 3.96 20.93
CA ILE A 39 9.93 3.01 20.99
C ILE A 39 11.17 3.44 20.17
N ALA A 40 11.20 4.68 19.69
CA ALA A 40 12.34 5.30 18.98
C ALA A 40 12.86 4.46 17.80
N ILE A 41 12.01 4.25 16.79
CA ILE A 41 12.43 3.58 15.55
C ILE A 41 13.16 4.58 14.63
N ASN A 42 13.85 4.10 13.61
CA ASN A 42 14.42 5.02 12.62
C ASN A 42 13.34 5.43 11.60
N PHE A 43 12.48 6.39 11.96
CA PHE A 43 11.37 6.84 11.11
C PHE A 43 11.85 7.41 9.77
N ASP A 44 12.95 8.17 9.77
CA ASP A 44 13.55 8.78 8.58
C ASP A 44 14.24 7.77 7.65
N SER A 45 14.30 6.49 8.03
CA SER A 45 14.93 5.47 7.19
C SER A 45 14.09 5.14 5.96
N ALA A 46 14.77 4.93 4.83
CA ALA A 46 14.14 4.47 3.60
C ALA A 46 13.36 3.14 3.77
N TRP A 47 13.79 2.29 4.72
CA TRP A 47 13.09 1.05 5.04
C TRP A 47 11.74 1.29 5.71
N THR A 48 11.65 2.23 6.65
CA THR A 48 10.38 2.61 7.28
C THR A 48 9.42 3.18 6.24
N HIS A 49 9.89 4.15 5.45
CA HIS A 49 9.09 4.77 4.39
C HIS A 49 8.63 3.77 3.32
N GLY A 50 9.53 2.89 2.87
CA GLY A 50 9.19 1.82 1.92
C GLY A 50 8.15 0.85 2.49
N SER A 51 8.27 0.48 3.77
CA SER A 51 7.30 -0.39 4.45
C SER A 51 5.93 0.28 4.56
N CYS A 52 5.86 1.58 4.88
CA CYS A 52 4.60 2.31 4.91
C CYS A 52 3.90 2.33 3.54
N VAL A 53 4.66 2.52 2.46
CA VAL A 53 4.10 2.48 1.09
C VAL A 53 3.59 1.07 0.75
N LEU A 54 4.40 0.04 0.98
CA LEU A 54 4.02 -1.35 0.69
C LEU A 54 2.79 -1.80 1.48
N LEU A 55 2.76 -1.53 2.79
CA LEU A 55 1.64 -1.88 3.66
C LEU A 55 0.38 -1.08 3.30
N GLY A 56 0.52 0.21 2.95
CA GLY A 56 -0.60 1.01 2.49
C GLY A 56 -1.22 0.47 1.20
N VAL A 57 -0.40 0.14 0.20
CA VAL A 57 -0.88 -0.49 -1.05
C VAL A 57 -1.51 -1.85 -0.78
N PHE A 58 -0.89 -2.68 0.07
CA PHE A 58 -1.43 -3.99 0.44
C PHE A 58 -2.80 -3.86 1.12
N LEU A 59 -2.95 -2.94 2.08
CA LEU A 59 -4.21 -2.66 2.75
C LEU A 59 -5.27 -2.21 1.74
N THR A 60 -4.94 -1.30 0.82
CA THR A 60 -5.87 -0.88 -0.24
C THR A 60 -6.34 -2.06 -1.09
N LEU A 61 -5.44 -2.96 -1.51
CA LEU A 61 -5.81 -4.14 -2.29
C LEU A 61 -6.73 -5.08 -1.51
N VAL A 62 -6.41 -5.34 -0.23
CA VAL A 62 -7.26 -6.16 0.65
C VAL A 62 -8.64 -5.52 0.82
N SER A 63 -8.70 -4.21 1.05
CA SER A 63 -9.96 -3.47 1.22
C SER A 63 -10.84 -3.46 -0.02
N ILE A 64 -10.25 -3.48 -1.21
CA ILE A 64 -11.01 -3.58 -2.46
C ILE A 64 -11.55 -5.01 -2.66
N ASN A 65 -10.89 -6.03 -2.13
CA ASN A 65 -11.27 -7.44 -2.31
C ASN A 65 -12.09 -8.03 -1.14
N THR A 66 -12.56 -7.20 -0.21
CA THR A 66 -13.16 -7.66 1.06
C THR A 66 -14.47 -8.44 0.85
N ASP A 67 -15.28 -8.11 -0.16
CA ASP A 67 -16.56 -8.78 -0.41
C ASP A 67 -16.39 -10.24 -0.85
N GLU A 68 -15.36 -10.52 -1.64
CA GLU A 68 -15.03 -11.88 -2.08
C GLU A 68 -14.40 -12.71 -0.96
N LEU A 69 -13.57 -12.08 -0.11
CA LEU A 69 -12.97 -12.71 1.06
C LEU A 69 -14.02 -13.06 2.13
N LEU A 70 -14.99 -12.18 2.37
CA LEU A 70 -16.06 -12.43 3.35
C LEU A 70 -17.02 -13.53 2.90
N ASN A 71 -17.37 -13.56 1.60
CA ASN A 71 -18.21 -14.62 1.03
C ASN A 71 -17.52 -15.99 0.97
N THR A 72 -16.18 -16.03 0.90
CA THR A 72 -15.42 -17.29 0.97
C THR A 72 -15.23 -17.81 2.40
N LEU A 73 -15.13 -16.91 3.39
CA LEU A 73 -14.97 -17.28 4.80
C LEU A 73 -16.30 -17.60 5.51
N ASN A 74 -17.42 -17.08 5.02
CA ASN A 74 -18.75 -17.42 5.49
C ASN A 74 -19.74 -17.52 4.32
N PRO A 75 -19.64 -18.59 3.50
CA PRO A 75 -20.66 -18.87 2.50
C PRO A 75 -21.93 -19.25 3.27
N GLY A 76 -22.97 -18.45 3.12
CA GLY A 76 -24.27 -18.70 3.76
C GLY A 76 -24.82 -20.10 3.49
#